data_AF-A0A6P5EK64-F1
#
_entry.id   AF-A0A6P5EK64-F1
#
_cell.length_a   1.000
_cell.length_b   1.000
_cell.length_c   1.000
_cell.angle_alpha   90.00
_cell.angle_beta   90.00
_cell.angle_gamma   90.00
#
_symmetry.space_group_name_H-M   'P 1'
#
loop_
_entity.id
_entity.type
_entity.pdbx_description
1 polymer ?
#
loop_
_entity_poly.entity_id
_entity_poly.type
_entity_poly.pdbx_seq_one_letter_code
_entity_poly.pdbx_strand_id
1 'polypeptide(L)'
;MLSVEGDTIVSSIKPQVFGNEEKESLIQLLLRSADGSGSSKSNFSVLSIVGDEGVGKTALAKLVYNDPRVQKHFELKIWVCASESLDVKQLIKEIITESGTEEKQSILTDLDSLQLILKGKMMSRRFVLVLDDVRIIDSSEWQKLYVALNHGLQGSILFVTARSLEIANQLDTSYPIFLVGLTDDVISQASDLTKSEIIRSWRALVGGLPPSYRDLH
;
A
#
# COMPACT_ATOMS: atom_id res chain seq x y z
N MET A 1 -27.98 14.70 -24.46
CA MET A 1 -26.58 14.56 -24.90
C MET A 1 -25.72 15.32 -23.89
N LEU A 2 -25.22 14.63 -22.87
CA LEU A 2 -24.25 15.14 -21.91
C LEU A 2 -23.35 13.96 -21.54
N SER A 3 -22.25 13.81 -22.27
CA SER A 3 -21.12 12.98 -21.84
C SER A 3 -20.39 13.75 -20.75
N VAL A 4 -20.28 13.16 -19.57
CA VAL A 4 -19.45 13.70 -18.49
C VAL A 4 -18.03 13.19 -18.72
N GLU A 5 -17.11 14.11 -18.96
CA GLU A 5 -15.69 13.85 -19.23
C GLU A 5 -15.02 13.20 -18.01
N GLY A 6 -14.53 11.97 -18.18
CA GLY A 6 -13.80 11.19 -17.18
C GLY A 6 -12.29 11.48 -17.13
N ASP A 7 -11.80 12.50 -17.84
CA ASP A 7 -10.36 12.63 -18.14
C ASP A 7 -9.57 13.55 -17.20
N THR A 8 -10.21 14.16 -16.19
CA THR A 8 -9.54 15.21 -15.40
C THR A 8 -8.63 14.68 -14.27
N ILE A 9 -8.76 13.43 -13.84
CA ILE A 9 -7.99 12.91 -12.68
C ILE A 9 -6.63 12.31 -13.09
N VAL A 10 -6.49 11.86 -14.35
CA VAL A 10 -5.29 11.16 -14.82
C VAL A 10 -4.16 12.13 -15.19
N SER A 11 -4.47 13.39 -15.53
CA SER A 11 -3.51 14.35 -16.08
C SER A 11 -2.52 14.97 -15.08
N SER A 12 -2.68 14.72 -13.77
CA SER A 12 -1.81 15.29 -12.72
C SER A 12 -0.90 14.27 -12.03
N ILE A 13 -0.86 13.02 -12.52
CA ILE A 13 -0.08 11.95 -11.93
C ILE A 13 1.37 12.02 -12.45
N LYS A 14 2.30 12.49 -11.62
CA LYS A 14 3.73 12.46 -11.96
C LYS A 14 4.36 11.12 -11.55
N PRO A 15 5.08 10.45 -12.45
CA PRO A 15 5.85 9.27 -12.12
C PRO A 15 6.97 9.63 -11.15
N GLN A 16 7.09 8.90 -10.03
CA GLN A 16 8.15 9.09 -9.04
C GLN A 16 9.18 7.96 -9.13
N VAL A 17 10.45 8.33 -9.03
CA VAL A 17 11.58 7.40 -9.08
C VAL A 17 11.80 6.81 -7.68
N PHE A 18 12.29 5.58 -7.55
CA PHE A 18 12.51 5.01 -6.22
C PHE A 18 13.70 5.68 -5.48
N GLY A 19 13.46 6.29 -4.31
CA GLY A 19 14.50 6.98 -3.54
C GLY A 19 14.10 7.46 -2.13
N ASN A 20 15.02 8.19 -1.49
CA ASN A 20 14.84 8.72 -0.13
C ASN A 20 13.81 9.86 -0.08
N GLU A 21 13.69 10.65 -1.15
CA GLU A 21 12.71 11.74 -1.24
C GLU A 21 11.27 11.20 -1.29
N GLU A 22 11.06 10.11 -2.01
CA GLU A 22 9.77 9.42 -2.12
C GLU A 22 9.39 8.75 -0.80
N LYS A 23 10.37 8.12 -0.14
CA LYS A 23 10.20 7.59 1.22
C LYS A 23 9.74 8.70 2.16
N GLU A 24 10.42 9.84 2.20
CA GLU A 24 10.06 10.97 3.07
C GLU A 24 8.69 11.54 2.71
N SER A 25 8.39 11.71 1.43
CA SER A 25 7.09 12.20 0.96
C SER A 25 5.94 11.28 1.37
N LEU A 26 6.13 9.96 1.24
CA LEU A 26 5.18 8.95 1.69
C LEU A 26 4.96 9.01 3.21
N ILE A 27 6.02 9.16 4.00
CA ILE A 27 5.90 9.27 5.45
C ILE A 27 5.13 10.51 5.85
N GLN A 28 5.45 11.66 5.24
CA GLN A 28 4.72 12.91 5.49
C GLN A 28 3.25 12.79 5.13
N LEU A 29 2.94 12.20 3.98
CA LEU A 29 1.57 11.96 3.56
C LEU A 29 0.83 11.02 4.51
N LEU A 30 1.47 9.91 4.88
CA LEU A 30 0.92 8.90 5.79
C LEU A 30 0.59 9.51 7.16
N LEU A 31 1.51 10.29 7.74
CA LEU A 31 1.31 10.96 9.02
C LEU A 31 0.25 12.05 8.94
N ARG A 32 0.24 12.87 7.87
CA ARG A 32 -0.78 13.91 7.68
C ARG A 32 -2.19 13.31 7.54
N SER A 33 -2.32 12.20 6.81
CA SER A 33 -3.59 11.47 6.70
C SER A 33 -4.01 10.85 8.03
N ALA A 34 -3.05 10.53 8.90
CA ALA A 34 -3.30 9.99 10.24
C ALA A 34 -3.70 11.06 11.27
N ASP A 35 -3.35 12.33 11.05
CA ASP A 35 -3.66 13.43 11.97
C ASP A 35 -5.14 13.88 11.96
N GLY A 36 -6.03 13.20 11.21
CA GLY A 36 -7.48 13.41 11.26
C GLY A 36 -7.95 14.75 10.68
N SER A 37 -7.06 15.52 10.06
CA SER A 37 -7.37 16.83 9.47
C SER A 37 -8.22 16.75 8.18
N GLY A 38 -8.54 15.55 7.71
CA GLY A 38 -9.40 15.31 6.56
C GLY A 38 -10.85 15.02 6.96
N SER A 39 -11.80 15.58 6.21
CA SER A 39 -13.25 15.30 6.32
C SER A 39 -13.62 13.93 5.72
N SER A 40 -12.90 12.86 6.06
CA SER A 40 -13.22 11.51 5.59
C SER A 40 -14.44 10.96 6.36
N LYS A 41 -15.38 10.32 5.65
CA LYS A 41 -16.48 9.57 6.28
C LYS A 41 -16.00 8.27 6.94
N SER A 42 -14.77 7.84 6.64
CA SER A 42 -14.11 6.65 7.13
C SER A 42 -13.13 6.96 8.27
N ASN A 43 -12.94 5.98 9.15
CA ASN A 43 -11.94 6.04 10.22
C ASN A 43 -10.51 5.74 9.73
N PHE A 44 -10.38 5.19 8.52
CA PHE A 44 -9.08 4.96 7.90
C PHE A 44 -8.99 5.58 6.50
N SER A 45 -7.76 5.91 6.09
CA SER A 45 -7.46 6.31 4.71
C SER A 45 -6.73 5.19 3.97
N VAL A 46 -6.94 5.11 2.66
CA VAL A 46 -6.23 4.16 1.79
C VAL A 46 -5.14 4.89 1.03
N LEU A 47 -3.89 4.45 1.23
CA LEU A 47 -2.69 4.91 0.54
C LEU A 47 -2.18 3.76 -0.31
N SER A 48 -1.91 3.97 -1.59
CA SER A 48 -1.48 2.88 -2.47
C SER A 48 -0.20 3.23 -3.22
N ILE A 49 0.75 2.31 -3.28
CA ILE A 49 1.86 2.34 -4.23
C ILE A 49 1.50 1.45 -5.42
N VAL A 50 1.43 2.05 -6.61
CA VAL A 50 1.09 1.38 -7.86
C VAL A 50 2.29 1.38 -8.79
N GLY A 51 2.51 0.29 -9.52
CA GLY A 51 3.59 0.18 -10.51
C GLY A 51 3.82 -1.25 -10.96
N ASP A 52 4.62 -1.42 -12.00
CA ASP A 52 4.86 -2.72 -12.61
C ASP A 52 5.63 -3.71 -11.71
N GLU A 53 5.75 -4.96 -12.15
CA GLU A 53 6.57 -5.95 -11.48
C GLU A 53 8.04 -5.50 -11.40
N GLY A 54 8.71 -5.75 -10.27
CA GLY A 54 10.13 -5.44 -10.11
C GLY A 54 10.51 -3.97 -9.87
N VAL A 55 9.57 -3.01 -9.88
CA VAL A 55 9.86 -1.57 -9.61
C VAL A 55 10.30 -1.27 -8.16
N GLY A 56 10.06 -2.18 -7.23
CA GLY A 56 10.45 -1.98 -5.82
C GLY A 56 9.35 -1.41 -4.92
N LYS A 57 8.06 -1.54 -5.27
CA LYS A 57 6.91 -1.13 -4.43
C LYS A 57 7.00 -1.67 -3.00
N THR A 58 7.18 -2.98 -2.88
CA THR A 58 7.35 -3.68 -1.61
C THR A 58 8.54 -3.15 -0.83
N ALA A 59 9.65 -2.85 -1.50
CA ALA A 59 10.83 -2.28 -0.85
C ALA A 59 10.52 -0.89 -0.28
N LEU A 60 9.82 -0.03 -1.03
CA LEU A 60 9.46 1.31 -0.57
C LEU A 60 8.48 1.25 0.60
N ALA A 61 7.45 0.39 0.48
CA ALA A 61 6.49 0.17 1.54
C ALA A 61 7.18 -0.32 2.82
N LYS A 62 8.17 -1.24 2.73
CA LYS A 62 8.96 -1.70 3.88
C LYS A 62 9.77 -0.58 4.51
N LEU A 63 10.39 0.30 3.70
CA LEU A 63 11.16 1.44 4.20
C LEU A 63 10.28 2.44 4.96
N VAL A 64 9.08 2.70 4.45
CA VAL A 64 8.10 3.59 5.09
C VAL A 64 7.52 2.95 6.36
N TYR A 65 7.08 1.70 6.27
CA TYR A 65 6.49 0.97 7.40
C TYR A 65 7.46 0.87 8.57
N ASN A 66 8.74 0.55 8.32
CA ASN A 66 9.75 0.41 9.37
C ASN A 66 10.34 1.76 9.84
N ASP A 67 9.92 2.89 9.28
CA ASP A 67 10.42 4.18 9.73
C ASP A 67 10.01 4.43 11.20
N PRO A 68 10.93 4.87 12.08
CA PRO A 68 10.63 5.08 13.49
C PRO A 68 9.46 6.03 13.75
N ARG A 69 9.22 7.01 12.88
CA ARG A 69 8.09 7.95 13.01
C ARG A 69 6.76 7.25 12.78
N VAL A 70 6.69 6.39 11.75
CA VAL A 70 5.51 5.56 11.47
C VAL A 70 5.31 4.57 12.61
N GLN A 71 6.37 3.85 13.00
CA GLN A 71 6.33 2.88 14.09
C GLN A 71 5.89 3.50 15.43
N LYS A 72 6.20 4.76 15.69
CA LYS A 72 5.77 5.47 16.91
C LYS A 72 4.32 5.97 16.82
N HIS A 73 3.82 6.25 15.61
CA HIS A 73 2.50 6.85 15.42
C HIS A 73 1.34 5.85 15.56
N PHE A 74 1.55 4.59 15.16
CA PHE A 74 0.50 3.56 15.16
C PHE A 74 0.66 2.58 16.33
N GLU A 75 -0.44 2.26 16.98
CA GLU A 75 -0.49 1.28 18.07
C GLU A 75 -0.48 -0.14 17.53
N LEU A 76 -1.26 -0.38 16.47
CA LEU A 76 -1.38 -1.67 15.81
C LEU A 76 -0.73 -1.60 14.43
N LYS A 77 0.14 -2.57 14.12
CA LYS A 77 0.96 -2.56 12.91
C LYS A 77 0.96 -3.96 12.35
N ILE A 78 0.47 -4.10 11.14
CA ILE A 78 0.22 -5.39 10.53
C ILE A 78 0.76 -5.35 9.10
N TRP A 79 1.45 -6.39 8.69
CA TRP A 79 1.91 -6.56 7.31
C TRP A 79 1.44 -7.91 6.80
N VAL A 80 0.65 -7.92 5.73
CA VAL A 80 0.16 -9.16 5.09
C VAL A 80 0.56 -9.17 3.62
N CYS A 81 1.06 -10.31 3.17
CA CYS A 81 1.34 -10.56 1.76
C CYS A 81 0.04 -10.99 1.07
N ALA A 82 -0.50 -10.11 0.25
CA ALA A 82 -1.76 -10.27 -0.48
C ALA A 82 -1.58 -10.89 -1.88
N SER A 83 -0.47 -11.61 -2.07
CA SER A 83 0.02 -12.01 -3.38
C SER A 83 -0.68 -13.22 -3.97
N GLU A 84 -1.42 -14.04 -3.22
CA GLU A 84 -2.22 -15.15 -3.77
C GLU A 84 -3.66 -14.70 -4.10
N SER A 85 -4.45 -15.47 -4.83
CA SER A 85 -5.87 -15.14 -5.02
C SER A 85 -6.58 -15.09 -3.67
N LEU A 86 -6.85 -13.88 -3.17
CA LEU A 86 -7.35 -13.66 -1.82
C LEU A 86 -8.83 -13.99 -1.72
N ASP A 87 -9.14 -15.18 -1.21
CA ASP A 87 -10.38 -15.39 -0.44
C ASP A 87 -10.34 -14.39 0.74
N VAL A 88 -11.32 -13.49 0.86
CA VAL A 88 -11.34 -12.49 1.95
C VAL A 88 -11.21 -13.14 3.31
N LYS A 89 -11.72 -14.36 3.45
CA LYS A 89 -11.64 -15.15 4.67
C LYS A 89 -10.21 -15.52 5.01
N GLN A 90 -9.41 -15.91 4.02
CA GLN A 90 -7.99 -16.19 4.20
C GLN A 90 -7.25 -14.90 4.56
N LEU A 91 -7.52 -13.81 3.85
CA LEU A 91 -6.93 -12.51 4.14
C LEU A 91 -7.20 -12.07 5.59
N ILE A 92 -8.45 -12.18 6.05
CA ILE A 92 -8.81 -11.83 7.42
C ILE A 92 -8.06 -12.70 8.44
N LYS A 93 -7.90 -14.00 8.18
CA LYS A 93 -7.09 -14.89 9.05
C LYS A 93 -5.63 -14.46 9.12
N GLU A 94 -5.04 -14.12 7.98
CA GLU A 94 -3.66 -13.64 7.92
C GLU A 94 -3.51 -12.32 8.70
N ILE A 95 -4.44 -11.37 8.53
CA ILE A 95 -4.44 -10.11 9.30
C ILE A 95 -4.56 -10.38 10.81
N ILE A 96 -5.45 -11.27 11.23
CA ILE A 96 -5.61 -11.60 12.67
C ILE A 96 -4.33 -12.28 13.20
N THR A 97 -3.72 -13.18 12.44
CA THR A 97 -2.45 -13.83 12.80
C THR A 97 -1.33 -12.82 13.00
N GLU A 98 -1.12 -11.97 12.00
CA GLU A 98 -0.07 -10.94 12.02
C GLU A 98 -0.33 -9.82 13.03
N SER A 99 -1.56 -9.69 13.54
CA SER A 99 -1.88 -8.79 14.65
C SER A 99 -1.33 -9.25 16.02
N GLY A 100 -0.68 -10.42 16.08
CA GLY A 100 0.03 -10.91 17.26
C GLY A 100 -0.85 -11.67 18.27
N THR A 101 -1.91 -12.35 17.82
CA THR A 101 -2.80 -13.09 18.72
C THR A 101 -2.70 -14.61 18.56
N GLU A 102 -2.44 -15.32 19.65
CA GLU A 102 -2.56 -16.79 19.78
C GLU A 102 -4.03 -17.26 19.93
N GLU A 103 -5.01 -16.51 19.43
CA GLU A 103 -6.38 -17.01 19.38
C GLU A 103 -6.42 -18.27 18.51
N LYS A 104 -7.23 -19.27 18.90
CA LYS A 104 -7.38 -20.54 18.15
C LYS A 104 -8.13 -20.31 16.83
N GLN A 105 -7.51 -19.58 15.92
CA GLN A 105 -8.01 -19.24 14.59
C GLN A 105 -8.26 -20.50 13.74
N SER A 106 -7.56 -21.60 14.05
CA SER A 106 -7.72 -22.89 13.38
C SER A 106 -9.09 -23.53 13.57
N ILE A 107 -9.88 -23.10 14.56
CA ILE A 107 -11.21 -23.67 14.84
C ILE A 107 -12.32 -22.88 14.13
N LEU A 108 -12.08 -21.60 13.81
CA LEU A 108 -13.09 -20.74 13.21
C LEU A 108 -13.08 -20.83 11.69
N THR A 109 -14.22 -21.23 11.16
CA THR A 109 -14.43 -21.47 9.73
C THR A 109 -15.54 -20.61 9.14
N ASP A 110 -16.31 -19.86 9.92
CA ASP A 110 -17.30 -18.92 9.40
C ASP A 110 -16.72 -17.50 9.28
N LEU A 111 -17.18 -16.77 8.26
CA LEU A 111 -16.68 -15.44 7.94
C LEU A 111 -17.13 -14.40 8.98
N ASP A 112 -18.34 -14.53 9.50
CA ASP A 112 -18.93 -13.58 10.47
C ASP A 112 -18.11 -13.54 11.77
N SER A 113 -17.71 -14.71 12.29
CA SER A 113 -16.84 -14.80 13.47
C SER A 113 -15.46 -14.21 13.22
N LEU A 114 -14.89 -14.44 12.03
CA LEU A 114 -13.60 -13.85 11.65
C LEU A 114 -13.68 -12.32 11.55
N GLN A 115 -14.76 -11.79 10.98
CA GLN A 115 -15.00 -10.34 10.93
C GLN A 115 -15.18 -9.74 12.32
N LEU A 116 -15.89 -10.43 13.23
CA LEU A 116 -16.08 -9.96 14.59
C LEU A 116 -14.76 -9.88 15.36
N ILE A 117 -13.89 -10.87 15.19
CA ILE A 117 -12.55 -10.87 15.77
C ILE A 117 -11.72 -9.73 15.19
N LEU A 118 -11.66 -9.62 13.86
CA LEU A 118 -10.92 -8.55 13.19
C LEU A 118 -11.38 -7.18 13.66
N LYS A 119 -12.71 -6.96 13.72
CA LYS A 119 -13.31 -5.75 14.28
C LYS A 119 -12.81 -5.49 15.71
N GLY A 120 -12.83 -6.50 16.58
CA GLY A 120 -12.33 -6.38 17.95
C GLY A 120 -10.84 -6.00 18.03
N LYS A 121 -10.01 -6.48 17.09
CA LYS A 121 -8.58 -6.11 17.00
C LYS A 121 -8.38 -4.67 16.57
N MET A 122 -9.18 -4.20 15.61
CA MET A 122 -9.08 -2.84 15.09
C MET A 122 -9.67 -1.82 16.06
N MET A 123 -10.71 -2.20 16.80
CA MET A 123 -11.48 -1.29 17.65
C MET A 123 -10.62 -0.51 18.63
N SER A 124 -10.84 0.81 18.68
CA SER A 124 -10.15 1.74 19.58
C SER A 124 -8.62 1.74 19.45
N ARG A 125 -8.07 1.29 18.32
CA ARG A 125 -6.64 1.38 18.02
C ARG A 125 -6.43 2.16 16.73
N ARG A 126 -5.39 2.98 16.69
CA ARG A 126 -4.90 3.53 15.44
C ARG A 126 -3.98 2.51 14.80
N PHE A 127 -4.36 1.98 13.64
CA PHE A 127 -3.61 0.93 12.96
C PHE A 127 -2.95 1.41 11.67
N VAL A 128 -1.82 0.78 11.32
CA VAL A 128 -1.31 0.73 9.95
C VAL A 128 -1.32 -0.72 9.49
N LEU A 129 -2.11 -1.01 8.46
CA LEU A 129 -2.21 -2.33 7.85
C LEU A 129 -1.61 -2.24 6.45
N VAL A 130 -0.54 -3.00 6.20
CA VAL A 130 0.05 -3.13 4.87
C VAL A 130 -0.50 -4.36 4.17
N LEU A 131 -1.08 -4.18 2.97
CA LEU A 131 -1.43 -5.26 2.05
C LEU A 131 -0.48 -5.22 0.86
N ASP A 132 0.46 -6.14 0.83
CA ASP A 132 1.55 -6.16 -0.15
C ASP A 132 1.24 -7.07 -1.35
N ASP A 133 1.42 -6.56 -2.57
CA ASP A 133 1.18 -7.19 -3.87
C ASP A 133 -0.29 -7.61 -4.09
N VAL A 134 -1.23 -6.71 -3.79
CA VAL A 134 -2.66 -6.94 -4.03
C VAL A 134 -2.91 -7.12 -5.51
N ARG A 135 -3.59 -8.23 -5.87
CA ARG A 135 -4.00 -8.55 -7.24
C ARG A 135 -5.39 -8.03 -7.59
N ILE A 136 -6.46 -8.71 -7.21
CA ILE A 136 -7.83 -8.25 -7.48
C ILE A 136 -8.67 -8.67 -6.28
N ILE A 137 -9.51 -7.77 -5.78
CA ILE A 137 -10.47 -8.06 -4.72
C ILE A 137 -11.85 -7.71 -5.27
N ASP A 138 -12.76 -8.68 -5.27
CA ASP A 138 -14.15 -8.45 -5.65
C ASP A 138 -14.76 -7.35 -4.75
N SER A 139 -15.56 -6.45 -5.31
CA SER A 139 -16.12 -5.32 -4.54
C SER A 139 -16.91 -5.76 -3.31
N SER A 140 -17.59 -6.90 -3.36
CA SER A 140 -18.34 -7.44 -2.22
C SER A 140 -17.41 -8.00 -1.14
N GLU A 141 -16.27 -8.58 -1.54
CA GLU A 141 -15.21 -9.05 -0.65
C GLU A 141 -14.47 -7.88 0.00
N TRP A 142 -14.16 -6.83 -0.78
CA TRP A 142 -13.59 -5.59 -0.26
C TRP A 142 -14.51 -4.96 0.79
N GLN A 143 -15.81 -4.89 0.52
CA GLN A 143 -16.76 -4.29 1.45
C GLN A 143 -16.82 -5.02 2.80
N LYS A 144 -16.66 -6.35 2.78
CA LYS A 144 -16.59 -7.17 4.00
C LYS A 144 -15.35 -6.85 4.83
N LEU A 145 -14.20 -6.64 4.19
CA LEU A 145 -12.99 -6.21 4.87
C LEU A 145 -13.11 -4.77 5.37
N TYR A 146 -13.60 -3.86 4.52
CA TYR A 146 -13.79 -2.44 4.81
C TYR A 146 -14.60 -2.22 6.10
N VAL A 147 -15.73 -2.91 6.26
CA VAL A 147 -16.59 -2.77 7.44
C VAL A 147 -15.83 -3.12 8.73
N ALA A 148 -15.01 -4.17 8.72
CA ALA A 148 -14.21 -4.55 9.88
C ALA A 148 -13.11 -3.51 10.18
N LEU A 149 -12.42 -3.02 9.15
CA LEU A 149 -11.37 -2.00 9.28
C LEU A 149 -11.90 -0.65 9.73
N ASN A 150 -13.11 -0.28 9.31
CA ASN A 150 -13.72 1.02 9.64
C ASN A 150 -14.12 1.16 11.12
N HIS A 151 -13.90 0.13 11.95
CA HIS A 151 -14.01 0.21 13.40
C HIS A 151 -12.74 0.68 14.11
N GLY A 152 -11.64 0.87 13.38
CA GLY A 152 -10.41 1.49 13.91
C GLY A 152 -10.62 2.95 14.36
N LEU A 153 -9.62 3.50 15.05
CA LEU A 153 -9.62 4.92 15.37
C LEU A 153 -9.35 5.76 14.12
N GLN A 154 -9.91 6.98 14.11
CA GLN A 154 -9.62 7.97 13.09
C GLN A 154 -8.10 8.17 12.95
N GLY A 155 -7.66 8.24 11.70
CA GLY A 155 -6.25 8.33 11.35
C GLY A 155 -5.58 6.99 11.16
N SER A 156 -6.33 5.89 11.16
CA SER A 156 -5.79 4.60 10.74
C SER A 156 -5.48 4.60 9.24
N ILE A 157 -4.52 3.78 8.81
CA ILE A 157 -4.06 3.73 7.42
C ILE A 157 -4.10 2.29 6.91
N LEU A 158 -4.73 2.10 5.75
CA LEU A 158 -4.52 0.94 4.91
C LEU A 158 -3.49 1.32 3.85
N PHE A 159 -2.34 0.67 3.87
CA PHE A 159 -1.25 0.90 2.93
C PHE A 159 -1.13 -0.27 1.95
N VAL A 160 -1.37 -0.03 0.67
CA VAL A 160 -1.45 -1.07 -0.35
C VAL A 160 -0.25 -0.97 -1.29
N THR A 161 0.31 -2.10 -1.71
CA THR A 161 1.10 -2.15 -2.94
C THR A 161 0.32 -2.95 -3.99
N ALA A 162 0.19 -2.41 -5.20
CA ALA A 162 -0.60 -3.01 -6.27
C ALA A 162 0.09 -2.89 -7.63
N ARG A 163 -0.25 -3.79 -8.56
CA ARG A 163 0.35 -3.82 -9.91
C ARG A 163 -0.29 -2.86 -10.89
N SER A 164 -1.53 -2.44 -10.66
CA SER A 164 -2.24 -1.55 -11.56
C SER A 164 -3.14 -0.58 -10.80
N LEU A 165 -3.46 0.54 -11.47
CA LEU A 165 -4.34 1.56 -10.94
C LEU A 165 -5.76 1.06 -10.74
N GLU A 166 -6.20 0.12 -11.56
CA GLU A 166 -7.52 -0.50 -11.45
C GLU A 166 -7.74 -1.09 -10.05
N ILE A 167 -6.72 -1.79 -9.53
CA ILE A 167 -6.74 -2.41 -8.21
C ILE A 167 -6.78 -1.35 -7.11
N ALA A 168 -5.97 -0.30 -7.24
CA ALA A 168 -5.97 0.81 -6.30
C ALA A 168 -7.34 1.51 -6.28
N ASN A 169 -7.98 1.68 -7.43
CA ASN A 169 -9.31 2.28 -7.54
C ASN A 169 -10.40 1.40 -6.93
N GLN A 170 -10.33 0.07 -7.08
CA GLN A 170 -11.26 -0.88 -6.44
C GLN A 170 -11.26 -0.76 -4.90
N LEU A 171 -10.13 -0.34 -4.32
CA LEU A 171 -9.97 -0.19 -2.87
C LEU A 171 -10.29 1.23 -2.37
N ASP A 172 -10.95 2.06 -3.20
CA ASP A 172 -11.26 3.47 -2.89
C ASP A 172 -10.02 4.25 -2.42
N THR A 173 -8.88 4.02 -3.10
CA THR A 173 -7.62 4.68 -2.77
C THR A 173 -7.78 6.20 -2.76
N SER A 174 -7.53 6.82 -1.61
CA SER A 174 -7.60 8.27 -1.47
C SER A 174 -6.36 8.96 -2.04
N TYR A 175 -5.21 8.28 -1.99
CA TYR A 175 -3.93 8.80 -2.45
C TYR A 175 -3.11 7.73 -3.18
N PRO A 176 -3.26 7.58 -4.51
CA PRO A 176 -2.42 6.67 -5.28
C PRO A 176 -1.07 7.34 -5.58
N ILE A 177 0.03 6.66 -5.25
CA ILE A 177 1.40 7.03 -5.61
C ILE A 177 1.91 6.03 -6.63
N PHE A 178 2.32 6.55 -7.78
CA PHE A 178 2.80 5.75 -8.89
C PHE A 178 4.31 5.68 -8.84
N LEU A 179 4.80 4.51 -8.46
CA LEU A 179 6.19 4.17 -8.70
C LEU A 179 6.31 3.69 -10.12
N VAL A 180 7.07 4.44 -10.90
CA VAL A 180 7.43 4.00 -12.23
C VAL A 180 8.74 3.25 -12.14
N GLY A 181 8.72 2.05 -12.74
CA GLY A 181 9.90 1.23 -12.96
C GLY A 181 11.03 2.07 -13.51
N LEU A 182 12.27 1.69 -13.22
CA LEU A 182 13.35 1.97 -14.15
C LEU A 182 13.14 1.08 -15.38
N THR A 183 12.08 1.38 -16.15
CA THR A 183 11.83 0.75 -17.43
C THR A 183 12.90 1.24 -18.39
N ASP A 184 13.25 0.42 -19.38
CA ASP A 184 14.21 0.83 -20.41
C ASP A 184 13.74 2.10 -21.13
N ASP A 185 12.44 2.36 -21.19
CA ASP A 185 11.86 3.59 -21.74
C ASP A 185 12.13 4.82 -20.86
N VAL A 186 11.98 4.70 -19.53
CA VAL A 186 12.28 5.78 -18.58
C VAL A 186 13.79 6.02 -18.49
N ILE A 187 14.57 4.94 -18.51
CA ILE A 187 16.03 4.99 -18.55
C ILE A 187 16.51 5.60 -19.87
N SER A 188 15.97 5.20 -21.01
CA SER A 188 16.42 5.69 -22.32
C SER A 188 16.11 7.17 -22.52
N GLN A 189 15.01 7.67 -21.95
CA GLN A 189 14.58 9.06 -22.03
C GLN A 189 15.21 9.97 -20.94
N ALA A 190 15.77 9.40 -19.86
CA ALA A 190 16.45 10.16 -18.83
C ALA A 190 17.79 10.73 -19.33
N SER A 191 18.23 11.88 -18.80
CA SER A 191 19.59 12.39 -19.05
C SER A 191 20.64 11.49 -18.39
N ASP A 192 21.85 11.40 -18.93
CA ASP A 192 22.92 10.52 -18.40
C ASP A 192 23.31 10.83 -16.94
N LEU A 193 23.20 12.10 -16.54
CA LEU A 193 23.37 12.55 -15.16
C LEU A 193 22.28 11.95 -14.26
N THR A 194 21.02 12.03 -14.69
CA THR A 194 19.87 11.45 -13.98
C THR A 194 19.96 9.93 -13.91
N LYS A 195 20.36 9.24 -14.99
CA LYS A 195 20.56 7.77 -14.98
C LYS A 195 21.59 7.36 -13.93
N SER A 196 22.71 8.08 -13.85
CA SER A 196 23.80 7.77 -12.90
C SER A 196 23.37 7.96 -11.44
N GLU A 197 22.61 9.00 -11.14
CA GLU A 197 22.08 9.26 -9.80
C GLU A 197 21.05 8.21 -9.39
N ILE A 198 20.17 7.85 -10.30
CA ILE A 198 19.15 6.81 -10.12
C ILE A 198 19.80 5.44 -9.82
N ILE A 199 20.78 5.02 -10.62
CA ILE A 199 21.51 3.76 -10.41
C ILE A 199 22.25 3.77 -9.08
N ARG A 200 22.85 4.92 -8.71
CA ARG A 200 23.58 5.07 -7.44
C ARG A 200 22.65 4.94 -6.24
N SER A 201 21.50 5.62 -6.27
CA SER A 201 20.48 5.54 -5.22
C SER A 201 19.94 4.12 -5.08
N TRP A 202 19.65 3.44 -6.19
CA TRP A 202 19.18 2.06 -6.16
C TRP A 202 20.20 1.07 -5.59
N ARG A 203 21.47 1.16 -6.01
CA ARG A 203 22.56 0.33 -5.44
C ARG A 203 22.70 0.52 -3.94
N ALA A 204 22.62 1.76 -3.47
CA ALA A 204 22.74 2.06 -2.05
C ALA A 204 21.60 1.45 -1.22
N LEU A 205 20.41 1.29 -1.82
CA LEU A 205 19.21 0.82 -1.13
C LEU A 205 19.02 -0.71 -1.19
N VAL A 206 19.36 -1.36 -2.31
CA VAL A 206 19.05 -2.79 -2.52
C VAL A 206 20.28 -3.65 -2.81
N GLY A 207 21.48 -3.07 -2.77
CA GLY A 207 22.73 -3.84 -2.79
C GLY A 207 23.05 -4.49 -4.13
N GLY A 208 22.52 -3.96 -5.25
CA GLY A 208 22.75 -4.48 -6.59
C GLY A 208 22.27 -3.56 -7.70
N LEU A 209 22.54 -3.95 -8.95
CA LEU A 209 22.03 -3.24 -10.14
C LEU A 209 20.54 -3.51 -10.37
N PRO A 210 19.79 -2.56 -10.95
CA PRO A 210 18.42 -2.81 -11.42
C PRO A 210 18.41 -4.01 -12.39
N PRO A 211 17.35 -4.83 -12.43
CA PRO A 211 17.26 -5.96 -13.37
C PRO A 211 17.57 -5.58 -14.82
N SER A 212 17.05 -4.45 -15.31
CA SER A 212 17.31 -3.88 -16.64
C SER A 212 18.78 -3.52 -16.92
N TYR A 213 19.61 -3.37 -15.89
CA TYR A 213 21.04 -3.05 -16.02
C TYR A 213 21.96 -4.26 -15.81
N ARG A 214 21.40 -5.43 -15.53
CA ARG A 214 22.21 -6.65 -15.37
C ARG A 214 22.68 -7.22 -16.71
N ASP A 215 21.94 -6.94 -17.79
CA ASP A 215 22.18 -7.47 -19.14
C ASP A 215 22.93 -6.48 -20.06
N LEU A 216 23.35 -5.32 -19.55
CA LEU A 216 24.05 -4.26 -20.29
C LEU A 216 25.59 -4.43 -20.33
N HIS A 217 26.10 -5.64 -20.07
CA HIS A 217 27.52 -5.97 -20.06
C HIS A 217 27.88 -7.14 -20.97
#